data_AF-A0A7Y2EBR4-F1
#
_entry.id   AF-A0A7Y2EBR4-F1
#
_cell.length_a   1.000
_cell.length_b   1.000
_cell.length_c   1.000
_cell.angle_alpha   90.00
_cell.angle_beta   90.00
_cell.angle_gamma   90.00
#
_symmetry.space_group_name_H-M   'P 1'
#
loop_
_entity.id
_entity.type
_entity.pdbx_description
1 polymer ?
#
loop_
_entity_poly.entity_id
_entity_poly.type
_entity_poly.pdbx_seq_one_letter_code
_entity_poly.pdbx_strand_id
1 'polypeptide(L)'
;MKTLRNALFITILAFAPTLLGCGESVDPEDTPKTPSATPVYGYQVVHTYPHQPDAFTQGLVIEDGMLYESTGQYGASTVRRVDLETGEVIDQKRLDSKFFAEGLTFFENQLLQITWRENQGFIYNPQTLDQVGV
;
A
#
# COMPACT_ATOMS: atom_id res chain seq x y z
N MET A 1 -8.26 -48.92 32.71
CA MET A 1 -8.07 -50.36 32.39
C MET A 1 -6.61 -50.61 32.04
N LYS A 2 -5.93 -51.38 32.90
CA LYS A 2 -4.76 -52.27 32.69
C LYS A 2 -3.70 -51.93 31.60
N THR A 3 -2.59 -51.36 32.05
CA THR A 3 -1.17 -51.82 31.96
C THR A 3 -0.63 -52.69 30.80
N LEU A 4 0.60 -52.34 30.40
CA LEU A 4 1.78 -53.17 30.02
C LEU A 4 1.77 -53.85 28.64
N ARG A 5 2.80 -53.62 27.81
CA ARG A 5 4.08 -54.39 27.73
C ARG A 5 4.71 -54.35 26.32
N ASN A 6 6.03 -54.17 26.29
CA ASN A 6 6.92 -54.48 25.17
C ASN A 6 6.79 -55.95 24.73
N ALA A 7 6.83 -56.20 23.42
CA ALA A 7 7.34 -57.45 22.86
C ALA A 7 8.00 -57.17 21.50
N LEU A 8 9.31 -57.31 21.50
CA LEU A 8 10.16 -57.36 20.31
C LEU A 8 9.97 -58.74 19.66
N PHE A 9 9.53 -58.78 18.40
CA PHE A 9 9.68 -59.96 17.54
C PHE A 9 10.29 -59.52 16.22
N ILE A 10 11.56 -59.89 16.05
CA ILE A 10 12.29 -59.87 14.79
C ILE A 10 11.81 -61.09 14.01
N THR A 11 11.33 -60.89 12.78
CA THR A 11 11.31 -61.94 11.77
C THR A 11 11.67 -61.32 10.43
N ILE A 12 12.90 -61.57 10.01
CA ILE A 12 13.40 -61.28 8.67
C ILE A 12 12.79 -62.34 7.76
N LEU A 13 11.94 -61.93 6.81
CA LEU A 13 11.56 -62.75 5.67
C LEU A 13 12.00 -62.00 4.40
N ALA A 14 13.07 -62.49 3.78
CA ALA A 14 13.51 -62.02 2.48
C ALA A 14 12.50 -62.48 1.41
N PHE A 15 11.91 -61.53 0.69
CA PHE A 15 11.19 -61.80 -0.55
C PHE A 15 11.57 -60.75 -1.60
N ALA A 16 11.81 -61.25 -2.81
CA ALA A 16 12.60 -60.66 -3.90
C ALA A 16 12.06 -59.33 -4.48
N PRO A 17 12.93 -58.48 -5.08
CA PRO A 17 12.52 -57.21 -5.65
C PRO A 17 11.87 -57.45 -7.02
N THR A 18 10.55 -57.46 -7.09
CA THR A 18 9.85 -57.21 -8.36
C THR A 18 9.75 -55.70 -8.56
N LEU A 19 10.69 -55.18 -9.35
CA LEU A 19 10.61 -53.89 -10.03
C LEU A 19 9.37 -53.90 -10.95
N LEU A 20 8.20 -53.59 -10.40
CA LEU A 20 7.13 -52.93 -11.16
C LEU A 20 7.23 -51.45 -10.80
N GLY A 21 8.04 -50.73 -11.57
CA GLY A 21 7.94 -49.28 -11.59
C GLY A 21 6.55 -48.90 -12.04
N CYS A 22 5.78 -48.23 -11.18
CA CYS A 22 4.69 -47.39 -11.65
C CYS A 22 5.33 -46.32 -12.52
N GLY A 23 5.24 -46.47 -13.85
CA GLY A 23 5.41 -45.35 -14.75
C GLY A 23 4.24 -44.42 -14.52
N GLU A 24 4.39 -43.45 -13.63
CA GLU A 24 3.47 -42.32 -13.57
C GLU A 24 3.61 -41.60 -14.92
N SER A 25 2.57 -41.67 -15.74
CA SER A 25 2.49 -40.87 -16.96
C SER A 25 2.44 -39.42 -16.52
N VAL A 26 3.58 -38.72 -16.59
CA VAL A 26 3.64 -37.28 -16.41
C VAL A 26 2.82 -36.69 -17.55
N ASP A 27 1.62 -36.19 -17.23
CA ASP A 27 0.80 -35.50 -18.21
C ASP A 27 1.63 -34.33 -18.79
N PRO A 28 1.67 -34.16 -20.12
CA PRO A 28 2.45 -33.09 -20.75
C PRO A 28 1.96 -31.67 -20.37
N GLU A 29 0.85 -31.55 -19.65
CA GLU A 29 0.37 -30.30 -19.04
C GLU A 29 1.05 -29.94 -17.72
N ASP A 30 1.76 -30.85 -17.05
CA ASP A 30 2.47 -30.59 -15.78
C ASP A 30 3.87 -30.00 -15.98
N THR A 31 4.00 -29.12 -16.99
CA THR A 31 5.18 -28.28 -17.13
C THR A 31 4.99 -27.03 -16.27
N PRO A 32 5.93 -26.69 -15.37
CA PRO A 32 5.86 -25.43 -14.65
C PRO A 32 5.77 -24.28 -15.65
N LYS A 33 4.60 -23.62 -15.74
CA LYS A 33 4.46 -22.38 -16.50
C LYS A 33 5.48 -21.41 -15.93
N THR A 34 6.53 -21.13 -16.71
CA THR A 34 7.51 -20.11 -16.34
C THR A 34 6.74 -18.81 -16.16
N PRO A 35 6.83 -18.14 -14.99
CA PRO A 35 6.13 -16.87 -14.80
C PRO A 35 6.51 -15.92 -15.93
N SER A 36 5.49 -15.37 -16.60
CA SER A 36 5.72 -14.26 -17.53
C SER A 36 6.41 -13.14 -16.76
N ALA A 37 7.44 -12.54 -17.35
CA ALA A 37 8.13 -11.41 -16.74
C ALA A 37 7.13 -10.26 -16.46
N THR A 38 7.27 -9.60 -15.31
CA THR A 38 6.48 -8.42 -14.96
C THR A 38 6.73 -7.31 -15.98
N PRO A 39 5.70 -6.72 -16.60
CA PRO A 39 5.88 -5.59 -17.50
C PRO A 39 6.60 -4.43 -16.82
N VAL A 40 7.56 -3.82 -17.51
CA VAL A 40 8.27 -2.61 -17.07
C VAL A 40 7.85 -1.46 -17.96
N TYR A 41 7.45 -0.34 -17.35
CA TYR A 41 7.02 0.87 -18.05
C TYR A 41 8.08 1.97 -17.90
N GLY A 42 8.32 2.73 -18.98
CA GLY A 42 9.05 3.98 -18.93
C GLY A 42 8.13 5.16 -18.65
N TYR A 43 8.70 6.37 -18.63
CA TYR A 43 7.95 7.63 -18.54
C TYR A 43 8.54 8.69 -19.47
N GLN A 44 7.73 9.68 -19.83
CA GLN A 44 8.16 10.89 -20.51
C GLN A 44 7.66 12.09 -19.70
N VAL A 45 8.56 13.04 -19.43
CA VAL A 45 8.17 14.31 -18.80
C VAL A 45 7.44 15.16 -19.85
N VAL A 46 6.14 15.36 -19.66
CA VAL A 46 5.30 16.19 -20.54
C VAL A 46 5.34 17.65 -20.09
N HIS A 47 5.25 17.87 -18.77
CA HIS A 47 5.34 19.18 -18.14
C HIS A 47 6.12 19.09 -16.83
N THR A 48 6.64 20.22 -16.38
CA THR A 48 7.27 20.38 -15.07
C THR A 48 6.74 21.67 -14.46
N TYR A 49 6.25 21.57 -13.23
CA TYR A 49 5.66 22.68 -12.50
C TYR A 49 6.50 23.00 -11.25
N PRO A 50 6.52 24.26 -10.78
CA PRO A 50 7.16 24.61 -9.51
C PRO A 50 6.49 23.88 -8.34
N HIS A 51 7.27 23.51 -7.34
CA HIS A 51 6.80 22.94 -6.08
C HIS A 51 7.57 23.58 -4.92
N GLN A 52 6.90 23.81 -3.79
CA GLN A 52 7.56 24.36 -2.61
C GLN A 52 8.50 23.32 -2.00
N PRO A 53 9.82 23.55 -1.99
CA PRO A 53 10.81 22.51 -1.63
C PRO A 53 10.79 22.12 -0.15
N ASP A 54 10.16 22.93 0.70
CA ASP A 54 9.96 22.67 2.14
C ASP A 54 8.62 21.96 2.44
N ALA A 55 7.77 21.73 1.44
CA ALA A 55 6.56 20.95 1.56
C ALA A 55 6.91 19.44 1.65
N PHE A 56 6.86 18.86 2.85
CA PHE A 56 7.11 17.43 3.02
C PHE A 56 5.88 16.61 2.59
N THR A 57 5.67 16.46 1.28
CA THR A 57 4.49 15.83 0.67
C THR A 57 4.26 14.41 1.20
N GLN A 58 3.04 14.14 1.66
CA GLN A 58 2.59 12.80 2.08
C GLN A 58 1.26 12.38 1.43
N GLY A 59 0.56 13.31 0.78
CA GLY A 59 -0.63 13.05 -0.01
C GLY A 59 -0.77 14.11 -1.09
N LEU A 60 -1.18 13.71 -2.30
CA LEU A 60 -1.24 14.59 -3.46
C LEU A 60 -2.43 14.19 -4.34
N VAL A 61 -3.31 15.15 -4.63
CA VAL A 61 -4.51 14.95 -5.45
C VAL A 61 -4.68 16.14 -6.39
N ILE A 62 -5.09 15.88 -7.63
CA ILE A 62 -5.53 16.93 -8.55
C ILE A 62 -7.02 16.70 -8.81
N GLU A 63 -7.84 17.71 -8.55
CA GLU A 63 -9.28 17.71 -8.83
C GLU A 63 -9.64 19.04 -9.49
N ASP A 64 -10.34 18.99 -10.63
CA ASP A 64 -10.75 20.18 -11.40
C ASP A 64 -9.62 21.19 -11.68
N GLY A 65 -8.41 20.68 -11.97
CA GLY A 65 -7.22 21.50 -12.28
C GLY A 65 -6.55 22.14 -11.06
N MET A 66 -7.06 21.90 -9.85
CA MET A 66 -6.50 22.38 -8.60
C MET A 66 -5.67 21.28 -7.93
N LEU A 67 -4.50 21.65 -7.39
CA LEU A 67 -3.67 20.71 -6.61
C LEU A 67 -4.04 20.79 -5.13
N TYR A 68 -4.29 19.65 -4.52
CA TYR A 68 -4.45 19.49 -3.08
C TYR A 68 -3.30 18.66 -2.53
N GLU A 69 -2.70 19.13 -1.45
CA GLU A 69 -1.51 18.52 -0.88
C GLU A 69 -1.63 18.37 0.63
N SER A 70 -1.26 17.20 1.14
CA SER A 70 -1.00 16.96 2.54
C SER A 70 0.51 16.98 2.77
N THR A 71 0.96 17.77 3.74
CA THR A 71 2.36 17.77 4.15
C THR A 71 2.51 17.22 5.56
N GLY A 72 3.47 16.33 5.76
CA GLY A 72 3.81 15.76 7.05
C GLY A 72 4.75 16.63 7.87
N GLN A 73 5.23 16.07 8.98
CA GLN A 73 6.02 16.66 10.08
C GLN A 73 5.20 17.07 11.31
N TYR A 74 5.57 16.53 12.47
CA TYR A 74 4.99 16.94 13.75
C TYR A 74 5.24 18.43 13.99
N GLY A 75 4.19 19.13 14.43
CA GLY A 75 4.28 20.57 14.62
C GLY A 75 4.42 21.37 13.32
N ALA A 76 4.28 20.77 12.13
CA ALA A 76 4.33 21.46 10.84
C ALA A 76 3.37 20.90 9.78
N SER A 77 2.61 19.86 10.09
CA SER A 77 1.70 19.22 9.15
C SER A 77 0.58 20.15 8.68
N THR A 78 0.24 20.08 7.39
CA THR A 78 -0.80 20.91 6.78
C THR A 78 -1.63 20.14 5.76
N VAL A 79 -2.85 20.62 5.50
CA VAL A 79 -3.59 20.41 4.25
C VAL A 79 -3.56 21.71 3.45
N ARG A 80 -3.30 21.62 2.14
CA ARG A 80 -3.07 22.76 1.26
C ARG A 80 -3.93 22.65 0.00
N ARG A 81 -4.31 23.82 -0.52
CA ARG A 81 -4.81 24.01 -1.88
C ARG A 81 -3.82 24.90 -2.62
N VAL A 82 -3.34 24.42 -3.76
CA VAL A 82 -2.19 24.95 -4.48
C VAL A 82 -2.55 25.14 -5.94
N ASP A 83 -2.20 26.29 -6.50
CA ASP A 83 -2.29 26.51 -7.94
C ASP A 83 -1.29 25.59 -8.65
N LEU A 84 -1.79 24.73 -9.55
CA LEU A 84 -0.98 23.69 -10.18
C LEU A 84 0.14 24.26 -11.06
N GLU A 85 -0.12 25.35 -11.78
CA GLU A 85 0.82 25.89 -12.78
C GLU A 85 1.95 26.67 -12.12
N THR A 86 1.65 27.42 -11.06
CA THR A 86 2.60 28.31 -10.38
C THR A 86 3.23 27.68 -9.14
N GLY A 87 2.58 26.68 -8.52
CA GLY A 87 2.98 26.13 -7.22
C GLY A 87 2.66 27.05 -6.03
N GLU A 88 1.88 28.12 -6.24
CA GLU A 88 1.48 29.04 -5.18
C GLU A 88 0.43 28.40 -4.26
N VAL A 89 0.64 28.49 -2.94
CA VAL A 89 -0.33 28.03 -1.94
C VAL A 89 -1.46 29.05 -1.85
N ILE A 90 -2.62 28.68 -2.39
CA ILE A 90 -3.84 29.50 -2.37
C ILE A 90 -4.46 29.52 -0.97
N ASP A 91 -4.48 28.37 -0.30
CA ASP A 91 -4.98 28.23 1.07
C ASP A 91 -4.29 27.06 1.78
N GLN A 92 -4.18 27.13 3.11
CA GLN A 92 -3.68 26.03 3.92
C GLN A 92 -4.24 26.06 5.34
N LYS A 93 -4.39 24.85 5.93
CA LYS A 93 -4.71 24.68 7.35
C LYS A 93 -3.66 23.82 8.00
N ARG A 94 -3.21 24.25 9.18
CA ARG A 94 -2.25 23.54 10.01
C ARG A 94 -2.98 22.58 10.93
N LEU A 95 -2.48 21.35 11.03
CA LEU A 95 -2.97 20.40 11.99
C LEU A 95 -2.42 20.72 13.39
N ASP A 96 -3.08 20.22 14.43
CA ASP A 96 -2.51 20.25 15.78
C ASP A 96 -1.12 19.61 15.78
N SER A 97 -0.20 20.17 16.56
CA SER A 97 1.20 19.76 16.63
C SER A 97 1.43 18.27 16.92
N LYS A 98 0.45 17.59 17.55
CA LYS A 98 0.51 16.17 17.85
C LYS A 98 0.29 15.25 16.65
N PHE A 99 -0.20 15.77 15.53
CA PHE A 99 -0.46 14.97 14.33
C PHE A 99 0.68 15.09 13.33
N PHE A 100 0.97 13.96 12.70
CA PHE A 100 1.74 13.90 11.48
C PHE A 100 0.77 13.53 10.35
N ALA A 101 0.51 14.47 9.43
CA ALA A 101 -0.39 14.22 8.31
C ALA A 101 0.23 13.30 7.26
N GLU A 102 -0.58 12.44 6.67
CA GLU A 102 -0.17 11.50 5.63
C GLU A 102 -1.04 11.60 4.37
N GLY A 103 -1.59 10.48 3.89
CA GLY A 103 -2.36 10.42 2.65
C GLY A 103 -3.55 11.38 2.63
N LEU A 104 -3.87 11.86 1.43
CA LEU A 104 -4.99 12.75 1.14
C LEU A 104 -5.71 12.21 -0.09
N THR A 105 -7.04 12.16 -0.07
CA THR A 105 -7.86 11.83 -1.24
C THR A 105 -9.06 12.76 -1.34
N PHE A 106 -9.56 12.96 -2.55
CA PHE A 106 -10.85 13.59 -2.80
C PHE A 106 -11.93 12.51 -2.93
N PHE A 107 -13.06 12.67 -2.24
CA PHE A 107 -14.19 11.75 -2.29
C PHE A 107 -15.49 12.50 -2.00
N GLU A 108 -16.50 12.34 -2.84
CA GLU A 108 -17.84 12.94 -2.67
C GLU A 108 -17.81 14.43 -2.24
N ASN A 109 -17.03 15.24 -2.96
CA ASN A 109 -16.86 16.68 -2.69
C ASN A 109 -16.20 17.01 -1.34
N GLN A 110 -15.45 16.07 -0.78
CA GLN A 110 -14.69 16.23 0.45
C GLN A 110 -13.23 15.82 0.26
N LEU A 111 -12.36 16.42 1.07
CA LEU A 111 -10.98 15.94 1.22
C LEU A 111 -10.89 15.09 2.48
N LEU A 112 -10.33 13.90 2.36
CA LEU A 112 -10.08 12.98 3.46
C LEU A 112 -8.57 12.87 3.66
N GLN A 113 -8.09 13.24 4.85
CA GLN A 113 -6.69 13.15 5.23
C GLN A 113 -6.52 12.16 6.37
N ILE A 114 -5.50 11.32 6.31
CA ILE A 114 -5.13 10.42 7.40
C ILE A 114 -3.89 10.93 8.15
N THR A 115 -3.68 10.40 9.35
CA THR A 115 -2.51 10.65 10.18
C THR A 115 -1.68 9.39 10.35
N TRP A 116 -0.38 9.56 10.64
CA TRP A 116 0.57 8.45 10.67
C TRP A 116 0.30 7.45 11.80
N ARG A 117 0.39 7.91 13.05
CA ARG A 117 0.37 7.03 14.25
C ARG A 117 -0.81 7.30 15.15
N GLU A 118 -1.55 8.36 14.88
CA GLU A 118 -2.58 8.85 15.77
C GLU A 118 -3.93 8.14 15.56
N ASN A 119 -4.03 7.28 14.56
CA ASN A 119 -5.26 6.52 14.21
C ASN A 119 -6.47 7.45 14.05
N GLN A 120 -6.25 8.63 13.50
CA GLN A 120 -7.26 9.66 13.30
C GLN A 120 -7.26 10.13 11.84
N GLY A 121 -8.46 10.32 11.28
CA GLY A 121 -8.67 10.98 10.00
C GLY A 121 -9.30 12.35 10.19
N PHE A 122 -9.31 13.12 9.12
CA PHE A 122 -9.99 14.40 9.05
C PHE A 122 -10.71 14.55 7.71
N ILE A 123 -11.87 15.18 7.75
CA ILE A 123 -12.67 15.49 6.57
C ILE A 123 -12.72 17.00 6.43
N TYR A 124 -12.45 17.52 5.23
CA TYR A 124 -12.43 18.96 4.95
C TYR A 124 -13.35 19.33 3.81
N ASN A 125 -13.89 20.56 3.87
CA ASN A 125 -14.44 21.23 2.71
C ASN A 125 -13.29 21.64 1.76
N PRO A 126 -13.25 21.21 0.49
CA PRO A 126 -12.13 21.51 -0.42
C PRO A 126 -12.03 22.98 -0.82
N GLN A 127 -13.11 23.76 -0.71
CA GLN A 127 -13.13 25.17 -1.07
C GLN A 127 -12.56 26.09 0.04
N THR A 128 -12.72 25.71 1.30
CA THR A 128 -12.29 26.54 2.46
C THR A 128 -11.25 25.87 3.35
N LEU A 129 -10.99 24.57 3.12
CA LEU A 129 -10.19 23.68 3.95
C LEU A 129 -10.66 23.59 5.40
N ASP A 130 -11.85 24.10 5.73
CA ASP A 130 -12.37 23.97 7.08
C ASP A 130 -12.71 22.50 7.37
N GLN A 131 -12.30 22.05 8.55
CA GLN A 131 -12.60 20.70 9.01
C GLN A 131 -14.09 20.56 9.28
N VAL A 132 -14.71 19.57 8.64
CA VAL A 132 -16.14 19.24 8.78
C VAL A 132 -16.37 17.91 9.48
N GLY A 133 -15.31 17.11 9.71
CA GLY A 133 -15.41 15.81 10.35
C GLY A 133 -14.06 15.23 10.80
N VAL A 134 -14.15 14.07 11.46
CA VAL A 134 -13.05 13.23 11.96
C VAL A 134 -13.38 11.79 11.61
#